data_AF-A0AAW6IWS3-F1
#
_entry.id   AF-A0AAW6IWS3-F1
#
_cell.length_a   1.000
_cell.length_b   1.000
_cell.length_c   1.000
_cell.angle_alpha   90.00
_cell.angle_beta   90.00
_cell.angle_gamma   90.00
#
_symmetry.space_group_name_H-M   'P 1'
#
loop_
_entity.id
_entity.type
_entity.pdbx_description
1 polymer ?
#
loop_
_entity_poly.entity_id
_entity_poly.type
_entity_poly.pdbx_seq_one_letter_code
_entity_poly.pdbx_strand_id
1 'polypeptide(L)'
;MTEVALSAYMAFYVYLIMLVVQWSVATFSKAKQPNAVPGKISDDLSHDSFIFRAHRTFHNTLENSALFIGTVLFAFVINYQSPIFAMCVWVYVIARLIHMALYYVIATEKNPSPRTYFFLISFIANIVMLILIGLRLMA
;
A
#
# COMPACT_ATOMS: atom_id res chain seq x y z
N MET A 1 5.63 16.33 -21.06
CA MET A 1 5.04 15.13 -20.43
C MET A 1 3.54 15.22 -20.63
N THR A 2 2.85 14.13 -20.97
CA THR A 2 1.39 14.16 -21.12
C THR A 2 0.72 14.32 -19.75
N GLU A 3 -0.48 14.92 -19.70
CA GLU A 3 -1.24 15.06 -18.44
C GLU A 3 -1.50 13.70 -17.78
N VAL A 4 -1.71 12.66 -18.59
CA VAL A 4 -1.91 11.28 -18.13
C VAL A 4 -0.68 10.72 -17.42
N ALA A 5 0.52 10.93 -17.97
CA ALA A 5 1.76 10.49 -17.34
C ALA A 5 1.98 11.21 -16.01
N LEU A 6 1.76 12.53 -15.96
CA LEU A 6 1.86 13.31 -14.73
C LEU A 6 0.88 12.80 -13.66
N SER A 7 -0.34 12.45 -14.03
CA SER A 7 -1.32 11.87 -13.10
C SER A 7 -0.82 10.56 -12.47
N ALA A 8 -0.26 9.65 -13.27
CA ALA A 8 0.32 8.41 -12.76
C ALA A 8 1.53 8.66 -11.84
N TYR A 9 2.40 9.63 -12.19
CA TYR A 9 3.52 10.03 -11.33
C TYR A 9 3.06 10.61 -9.99
N MET A 10 2.01 11.44 -10.00
CA MET A 10 1.44 11.99 -8.77
C MET A 10 0.84 10.91 -7.88
N ALA A 11 0.10 9.95 -8.44
CA ALA A 11 -0.42 8.82 -7.68
C ALA A 11 0.72 8.01 -7.03
N PHE A 12 1.76 7.70 -7.81
CA PHE A 12 2.92 6.98 -7.33
C PHE A 12 3.71 7.76 -6.26
N TYR A 13 3.84 9.08 -6.41
CA TYR A 13 4.42 9.93 -5.38
C TYR A 13 3.61 9.90 -4.07
N VAL A 14 2.29 10.03 -4.15
CA VAL A 14 1.40 9.93 -2.98
C VAL A 14 1.56 8.58 -2.26
N TYR A 15 1.73 7.50 -3.03
CA TYR A 15 2.02 6.18 -2.46
C TYR A 15 3.33 6.15 -1.65
N LEU A 16 4.40 6.72 -2.18
CA LEU A 16 5.69 6.78 -1.48
C LEU A 16 5.59 7.62 -0.19
N ILE A 17 4.85 8.73 -0.22
CA ILE A 17 4.56 9.52 0.98
C ILE A 17 3.78 8.69 2.01
N MET A 18 2.74 7.97 1.58
CA MET A 18 1.99 7.07 2.45
C MET A 18 2.91 6.02 3.11
N LEU A 19 3.86 5.45 2.36
CA LEU A 19 4.80 4.47 2.89
C LEU A 19 5.69 5.06 3.98
N VAL A 20 6.22 6.26 3.77
CA VAL A 20 7.03 6.99 4.79
C VAL A 20 6.20 7.31 6.03
N VAL A 21 4.94 7.71 5.86
CA VAL A 21 4.00 7.96 6.98
C VAL A 21 3.77 6.67 7.77
N GLN A 22 3.44 5.56 7.12
CA GLN A 22 3.21 4.28 7.80
C GLN A 22 4.44 3.79 8.54
N TRP A 23 5.61 3.93 7.92
CA TRP A 23 6.87 3.57 8.55
C TRP A 23 7.08 4.40 9.83
N SER A 24 6.92 5.72 9.72
CA SER A 24 7.06 6.64 10.85
C SER A 24 6.08 6.28 11.98
N VAL A 25 4.80 6.07 11.67
CA VAL A 25 3.78 5.71 12.65
C VAL A 25 4.12 4.38 13.34
N ALA A 26 4.53 3.35 12.60
CA ALA A 26 4.93 2.06 13.17
C ALA A 26 6.17 2.18 14.08
N THR A 27 7.19 2.94 13.66
CA THR A 27 8.42 3.13 14.42
C THR A 27 8.19 3.94 15.70
N PHE A 28 7.54 5.10 15.60
CA PHE A 28 7.36 6.01 16.74
C PHE A 28 6.31 5.51 17.74
N SER A 29 5.26 4.82 17.28
CA SER A 29 4.27 4.22 18.20
C SER A 29 4.91 3.17 19.10
N LYS A 30 5.81 2.35 18.54
CA LYS A 30 6.58 1.36 19.30
C LYS A 30 7.62 1.99 20.21
N ALA A 31 8.40 2.96 19.71
CA ALA A 31 9.50 3.59 20.46
C ALA A 31 9.03 4.30 21.75
N LYS A 32 7.75 4.67 21.83
CA LYS A 32 7.15 5.30 23.01
C LYS A 32 6.76 4.32 24.13
N GLN A 33 6.86 3.00 23.93
CA GLN A 33 6.54 2.05 24.98
C GLN A 33 7.65 1.96 26.05
N PRO A 34 7.29 1.85 27.34
CA PRO A 34 8.24 1.53 28.40
C PRO A 34 8.95 0.20 28.07
N ASN A 35 10.27 0.15 28.24
CA ASN A 35 11.10 -1.03 27.95
C ASN A 35 11.05 -1.52 26.49
N ALA A 36 10.73 -0.65 25.53
CA ALA A 36 10.72 -1.01 24.12
C ALA A 36 12.10 -1.47 23.64
N VAL A 37 12.20 -2.74 23.22
CA VAL A 37 13.42 -3.26 22.59
C VAL A 37 13.32 -3.05 21.07
N PRO A 38 14.29 -2.35 20.45
CA PRO A 38 14.36 -2.24 19.00
C PRO A 38 14.28 -3.61 18.31
N GLY A 39 13.53 -3.70 17.21
CA GLY A 39 13.36 -4.95 16.47
C GLY A 39 12.45 -6.02 17.08
N LYS A 40 12.10 -5.97 18.38
CA LYS A 40 11.18 -6.94 19.01
C LYS A 40 9.77 -6.41 19.21
N ILE A 41 8.76 -7.12 18.72
CA ILE A 41 7.36 -6.88 19.10
C ILE A 41 6.98 -7.94 20.11
N SER A 42 6.26 -7.52 21.14
CA SER A 42 5.82 -8.43 22.19
C SER A 42 4.73 -9.34 21.65
N ASP A 43 4.84 -10.65 21.90
CA ASP A 43 3.96 -11.68 21.36
C ASP A 43 2.56 -11.66 21.98
N ASP A 44 2.38 -10.93 23.08
CA ASP A 44 1.10 -10.71 23.78
C ASP A 44 0.22 -9.62 23.13
N LEU A 45 0.73 -8.87 22.15
CA LEU A 45 -0.03 -7.80 21.51
C LEU A 45 -0.97 -8.35 20.42
N SER A 46 -2.28 -8.11 20.57
CA SER A 46 -3.32 -8.44 19.58
C SER A 46 -3.90 -7.20 18.88
N HIS A 47 -4.98 -7.35 18.09
CA HIS A 47 -5.61 -6.24 17.38
C HIS A 47 -6.15 -5.12 18.29
N ASP A 48 -6.32 -5.32 19.59
CA ASP A 48 -6.64 -4.23 20.53
C ASP A 48 -5.49 -3.23 20.68
N SER A 49 -4.25 -3.68 20.51
CA SER A 49 -3.07 -2.82 20.56
C SER A 49 -2.92 -2.00 19.28
N PHE A 50 -2.93 -0.67 19.42
CA PHE A 50 -2.63 0.22 18.30
C PHE A 50 -1.24 -0.05 17.71
N ILE A 51 -0.25 -0.44 18.52
CA ILE A 51 1.12 -0.70 18.05
C ILE A 51 1.17 -1.93 17.17
N PHE A 52 0.45 -2.99 17.57
CA PHE A 52 0.28 -4.17 16.72
C PHE A 52 -0.40 -3.80 15.40
N ARG A 53 -1.48 -3.00 15.47
CA ARG A 53 -2.19 -2.53 14.27
C ARG A 53 -1.30 -1.69 13.35
N ALA A 54 -0.55 -0.73 13.90
CA ALA A 54 0.37 0.12 13.16
C ALA A 54 1.46 -0.70 12.46
N HIS A 55 2.08 -1.64 13.18
CA HIS A 55 3.11 -2.51 12.64
C HIS A 55 2.59 -3.42 11.52
N ARG A 56 1.42 -4.05 11.72
CA ARG A 56 0.80 -4.90 10.70
C ARG A 56 0.37 -4.12 9.47
N THR A 57 -0.11 -2.89 9.64
CA THR A 57 -0.44 -2.01 8.50
C THR A 57 0.78 -1.77 7.62
N PHE A 58 1.91 -1.42 8.25
CA PHE A 58 3.17 -1.18 7.54
C PHE A 58 3.71 -2.44 6.86
N HIS A 59 3.74 -3.58 7.57
CA HIS A 59 4.19 -4.86 7.01
C HIS A 59 3.32 -5.31 5.83
N ASN A 60 2.00 -5.18 5.95
CA ASN A 60 1.12 -5.50 4.83
C ASN A 60 1.40 -4.60 3.62
N THR A 61 1.69 -3.32 3.82
CA THR A 61 2.12 -2.46 2.71
C THR A 61 3.44 -2.92 2.13
N LEU A 62 4.45 -3.25 2.94
CA LEU A 62 5.75 -3.76 2.45
C LEU A 62 5.61 -5.02 1.60
N GLU A 63 4.82 -6.00 2.04
CA GLU A 63 4.55 -7.25 1.31
C GLU A 63 3.94 -6.98 -0.08
N ASN A 64 3.11 -5.94 -0.20
CA ASN A 64 2.47 -5.56 -1.47
C ASN A 64 3.30 -4.57 -2.29
N SER A 65 4.23 -3.86 -1.65
CA SER A 65 5.00 -2.77 -2.26
C SER A 65 5.91 -3.29 -3.37
N ALA A 66 6.55 -4.44 -3.17
CA ALA A 66 7.51 -4.98 -4.13
C ALA A 66 6.88 -5.15 -5.51
N LEU A 67 5.71 -5.78 -5.58
CA LEU A 67 5.00 -5.98 -6.84
C LEU A 67 4.50 -4.64 -7.41
N PHE A 68 3.85 -3.80 -6.60
CA PHE A 68 3.29 -2.53 -7.09
C PHE A 68 4.35 -1.57 -7.62
N ILE A 69 5.41 -1.34 -6.85
CA ILE A 69 6.54 -0.48 -7.25
C ILE A 69 7.19 -1.05 -8.51
N GLY A 70 7.43 -2.37 -8.56
CA GLY A 70 7.96 -3.04 -9.75
C GLY A 70 7.09 -2.81 -10.98
N THR A 71 5.78 -3.03 -10.88
CA THR A 71 4.82 -2.80 -11.97
C THR A 71 4.86 -1.36 -12.48
N VAL A 72 4.79 -0.38 -11.57
CA VAL A 72 4.73 1.04 -11.93
C VAL A 72 6.04 1.53 -12.54
N LEU A 73 7.18 1.20 -11.93
CA LEU A 73 8.48 1.58 -12.46
C LEU A 73 8.76 0.91 -13.81
N PHE A 74 8.39 -0.36 -13.97
CA PHE A 74 8.56 -1.06 -15.25
C PHE A 74 7.74 -0.40 -16.36
N ALA A 75 6.48 -0.05 -16.10
CA ALA A 75 5.64 0.71 -17.04
C ALA A 75 6.31 2.05 -17.43
N PHE A 76 6.89 2.76 -16.47
CA PHE A 76 7.58 4.03 -16.73
C PHE A 76 8.86 3.84 -17.57
N VAL A 77 9.65 2.80 -17.30
CA VAL A 77 10.86 2.48 -18.05
C VAL A 77 10.56 2.17 -19.52
N ILE A 78 9.48 1.44 -19.81
CA ILE A 78 9.05 1.17 -21.20
C ILE A 78 8.23 2.31 -21.80
N ASN A 79 8.14 3.46 -21.11
CA ASN A 79 7.36 4.64 -21.50
C ASN A 79 5.89 4.32 -21.82
N TYR A 80 5.29 3.40 -21.07
CA TYR A 80 3.88 3.05 -21.21
C TYR A 80 3.00 4.13 -20.56
N GLN A 81 2.12 4.72 -21.36
CA GLN A 81 1.20 5.77 -20.95
C GLN A 81 -0.22 5.40 -21.39
N SER A 82 -1.14 5.28 -20.44
CA SER A 82 -2.54 4.95 -20.69
C SER A 82 -3.43 5.55 -19.61
N PRO A 83 -4.58 6.16 -19.96
CA PRO A 83 -5.53 6.65 -18.97
C PRO A 83 -6.02 5.54 -18.02
N ILE A 84 -6.20 4.32 -18.54
CA ILE A 84 -6.63 3.17 -17.74
C ILE A 84 -5.53 2.79 -16.74
N PHE A 85 -4.27 2.79 -17.18
CA PHE A 85 -3.14 2.52 -16.30
C PHE A 85 -3.06 3.55 -15.17
N ALA A 86 -3.12 4.85 -15.49
CA ALA A 86 -3.10 5.91 -14.48
C ALA A 86 -4.27 5.78 -13.49
N MET A 87 -5.46 5.43 -13.97
CA MET A 87 -6.62 5.14 -13.13
C MET A 87 -6.35 3.96 -12.18
N CYS A 88 -5.76 2.87 -12.66
CA CYS A 88 -5.43 1.72 -11.81
C CYS A 88 -4.40 2.08 -10.73
N VAL A 89 -3.41 2.92 -11.02
CA VAL A 89 -2.46 3.43 -10.00
C VAL A 89 -3.22 4.20 -8.93
N TRP A 90 -4.13 5.10 -9.30
CA TRP A 90 -4.96 5.84 -8.33
C TRP A 90 -5.86 4.94 -7.50
N VAL A 91 -6.55 3.99 -8.12
CA VAL A 91 -7.41 3.02 -7.43
C VAL A 91 -6.59 2.23 -6.40
N TYR A 92 -5.40 1.79 -6.78
CA TYR A 92 -4.48 1.11 -5.86
C TYR A 92 -4.18 2.00 -4.65
N VAL A 93 -3.72 3.24 -4.88
CA VAL A 93 -3.28 4.15 -3.80
C VAL A 93 -4.42 4.55 -2.87
N ILE A 94 -5.59 4.90 -3.42
CA ILE A 94 -6.77 5.25 -2.62
C ILE A 94 -7.22 4.05 -1.79
N ALA A 95 -7.27 2.84 -2.37
CA ALA A 95 -7.61 1.64 -1.63
C ALA A 95 -6.60 1.36 -0.50
N ARG A 96 -5.29 1.60 -0.71
CA ARG A 96 -4.27 1.46 0.35
C ARG A 96 -4.42 2.50 1.46
N LEU A 97 -4.79 3.74 1.13
CA LEU A 97 -5.07 4.79 2.13
C LEU A 97 -6.28 4.44 3.00
N ILE A 98 -7.36 3.97 2.38
CA ILE A 98 -8.56 3.54 3.12
C ILE A 98 -8.24 2.29 3.96
N HIS A 99 -7.54 1.31 3.38
CA HIS A 99 -7.08 0.13 4.10
C HIS A 99 -6.28 0.51 5.35
N MET A 100 -5.31 1.44 5.22
CA MET A 100 -4.53 1.97 6.33
C MET A 100 -5.40 2.61 7.41
N ALA A 101 -6.31 3.51 7.02
CA ALA A 101 -7.21 4.20 7.95
C ALA A 101 -8.08 3.20 8.75
N LEU A 102 -8.69 2.23 8.05
CA LEU A 102 -9.48 1.18 8.68
C LEU A 102 -8.65 0.32 9.63
N TYR A 103 -7.40 0.02 9.27
CA TYR A 103 -6.50 -0.75 10.12
C TYR A 103 -6.14 0.00 11.42
N TYR A 104 -6.01 1.32 11.37
CA TYR A 104 -5.71 2.12 12.56
C TYR A 104 -6.92 2.23 13.50
N VAL A 105 -8.12 2.39 12.93
CA VAL A 105 -9.35 2.63 13.70
C VAL A 105 -9.99 1.35 14.24
N ILE A 106 -10.00 0.25 13.48
CA ILE A 106 -10.80 -0.93 13.82
C ILE A 106 -9.93 -2.00 14.49
N ALA A 107 -10.14 -2.20 15.78
CA ALA A 107 -9.69 -3.39 16.50
C ALA A 107 -10.72 -4.52 16.23
N THR A 108 -10.41 -5.41 15.29
CA THR A 108 -11.27 -6.57 15.03
C THR A 108 -10.44 -7.80 14.70
N GLU A 109 -10.80 -8.90 15.35
CA GLU A 109 -10.31 -10.26 15.08
C GLU A 109 -11.22 -11.00 14.06
N LYS A 110 -12.34 -10.39 13.64
CA LYS A 110 -13.32 -11.03 12.75
C LYS A 110 -12.89 -10.94 11.28
N ASN A 111 -13.01 -12.05 10.56
CA ASN A 111 -12.74 -12.16 9.12
C ASN A 111 -14.03 -12.57 8.37
N PRO A 112 -14.42 -11.94 7.25
CA PRO A 112 -13.81 -10.78 6.60
C PRO A 112 -14.03 -9.48 7.40
N SER A 113 -12.99 -8.66 7.39
CA SER A 113 -13.04 -7.31 7.97
C SER A 113 -13.17 -6.27 6.85
N PRO A 114 -13.72 -5.07 7.11
CA PRO A 114 -13.84 -4.02 6.09
C PRO A 114 -12.52 -3.73 5.35
N ARG A 115 -11.38 -3.82 6.06
CA ARG A 115 -10.03 -3.70 5.48
C ARG A 115 -9.76 -4.74 4.37
N THR A 116 -10.25 -5.98 4.48
CA THR A 116 -10.01 -7.04 3.49
C THR A 116 -10.49 -6.67 2.08
N TYR A 117 -11.63 -5.96 1.97
CA TYR A 117 -12.14 -5.55 0.66
C TYR A 117 -11.24 -4.52 -0.03
N PHE A 118 -10.70 -3.55 0.71
CA PHE A 118 -9.77 -2.56 0.16
C PHE A 118 -8.42 -3.16 -0.20
N PHE A 119 -7.97 -4.17 0.57
CA PHE A 119 -6.83 -4.98 0.15
C PHE A 119 -7.08 -5.62 -1.22
N LEU A 120 -8.21 -6.31 -1.40
CA LEU A 120 -8.56 -6.98 -2.67
C LEU A 120 -8.68 -5.99 -3.84
N ILE A 121 -9.29 -4.82 -3.63
CA ILE A 121 -9.38 -3.76 -4.66
C ILE A 121 -7.98 -3.35 -5.12
N SER A 122 -7.06 -3.09 -4.17
CA SER A 122 -5.68 -2.74 -4.52
C SER A 122 -4.96 -3.87 -5.26
N PHE A 123 -5.16 -5.12 -4.83
CA PHE A 123 -4.56 -6.28 -5.47
C PHE A 123 -5.03 -6.47 -6.92
N ILE A 124 -6.35 -6.38 -7.15
CA ILE A 124 -6.95 -6.47 -8.48
C ILE A 124 -6.45 -5.33 -9.38
N ALA A 125 -6.36 -4.10 -8.88
CA ALA A 125 -5.82 -2.97 -9.64
C ALA A 125 -4.38 -3.25 -10.12
N ASN A 126 -3.55 -3.87 -9.28
CA ASN A 126 -2.18 -4.25 -9.65
C ASN A 126 -2.14 -5.35 -10.73
N ILE A 127 -3.01 -6.37 -10.62
CA ILE A 127 -3.16 -7.39 -11.66
C ILE A 127 -3.54 -6.76 -13.00
N VAL A 128 -4.50 -5.85 -13.01
CA VAL A 128 -4.92 -5.16 -14.24
C VAL A 128 -3.75 -4.38 -14.85
N MET A 129 -2.96 -3.66 -14.05
CA MET A 129 -1.76 -2.97 -14.54
C MET A 129 -0.75 -3.93 -15.18
N LEU A 130 -0.50 -5.09 -14.58
CA LEU A 130 0.37 -6.12 -15.16
C LEU A 130 -0.17 -6.67 -16.48
N ILE A 131 -1.48 -6.92 -16.57
CA ILE A 131 -2.13 -7.35 -17.82
C ILE A 131 -1.94 -6.28 -18.90
N LEU A 132 -2.17 -5.00 -18.58
CA LEU A 132 -1.99 -3.89 -19.53
C LEU A 132 -0.56 -3.81 -20.05
N ILE A 133 0.43 -3.96 -19.17
CA ILE A 133 1.84 -4.01 -19.56
C ILE A 133 2.11 -5.23 -20.44
N GLY A 134 1.61 -6.42 -20.07
CA GLY A 134 1.77 -7.64 -20.86
C GLY A 134 1.19 -7.50 -22.27
N LEU A 135 -0.01 -6.95 -22.40
CA LEU A 135 -0.63 -6.64 -23.69
C LEU A 135 0.21 -5.67 -24.51
N ARG A 136 0.79 -4.65 -23.88
CA ARG A 136 1.69 -3.69 -24.55
C ARG A 136 2.97 -4.35 -25.07
N LEU A 137 3.48 -5.38 -24.42
CA LEU A 137 4.71 -6.07 -24.86
C LEU A 137 4.47 -7.03 -26.03
N MET A 138 3.23 -7.48 -26.23
CA MET A 138 2.86 -8.42 -27.30
C MET A 138 2.38 -7.73 -28.58
N ALA A 139 2.16 -6.41 -28.56
CA ALA A 139 1.64 -5.62 -29.66
C ALA A 139 2.66 -4.57 -30.12
#